data_AF-A0A437MU64-F1
#
_entry.id   AF-A0A437MU64-F1
#
_cell.length_a   1.000
_cell.length_b   1.000
_cell.length_c   1.000
_cell.angle_alpha   90.00
_cell.angle_beta   90.00
_cell.angle_gamma   90.00
#
_symmetry.space_group_name_H-M   'P 1'
#
loop_
_entity.id
_entity.type
_entity.pdbx_description
1 polymer ?
#
loop_
_entity_poly.entity_id
_entity_poly.type
_entity_poly.pdbx_seq_one_letter_code
_entity_poly.pdbx_strand_id
1 'polypeptide(L)'
;MYKIKSKLIINSLLIATLSCLVSGCKKDHPNEQQTEQTKSSQKDILTFEFFKADNSNLIADYNTLQTDNTITATLPSGTNLNALKAAFTVSKKAVVMVSGQLQTSQVSVNDFTKPVIYTVKAEDGSTKSYTVTITTK
;
A
#
# COMPACT_ATOMS: atom_id res chain seq x y z
N MET A 1 -17.77 28.14 14.21
CA MET A 1 -18.48 26.86 14.04
C MET A 1 -17.41 25.83 13.71
N TYR A 2 -17.04 24.82 14.50
CA TYR A 2 -17.72 24.01 15.51
C TYR A 2 -16.73 23.72 16.67
N LYS A 3 -17.15 23.95 17.92
CA LYS A 3 -16.47 23.49 19.15
C LYS A 3 -16.86 22.03 19.37
N ILE A 4 -15.93 21.11 19.61
CA ILE A 4 -16.14 20.03 20.62
C ILE A 4 -14.80 19.69 21.30
N LYS A 5 -14.74 19.97 22.61
CA LYS A 5 -13.88 19.30 23.58
C LYS A 5 -14.63 18.05 24.08
N SER A 6 -13.98 16.90 24.18
CA SER A 6 -14.43 15.79 25.04
C SER A 6 -13.26 14.85 25.32
N LYS A 7 -12.53 15.09 26.41
CA LYS A 7 -12.63 14.41 27.71
C LYS A 7 -11.87 13.08 27.74
N LEU A 8 -10.66 13.18 28.29
CA LEU A 8 -9.90 12.13 28.94
C LEU A 8 -10.76 11.52 30.08
N ILE A 9 -10.92 10.20 30.11
CA ILE A 9 -11.42 9.48 31.29
C ILE A 9 -10.37 8.43 31.66
N ILE A 10 -9.78 8.67 32.82
CA ILE A 10 -8.90 7.78 33.58
C ILE A 10 -9.82 6.84 34.38
N ASN A 11 -9.56 5.52 34.45
CA ASN A 11 -9.22 4.86 35.72
C ASN A 11 -8.94 3.35 35.58
N SER A 12 -7.95 2.94 36.36
CA SER A 12 -7.43 1.60 36.58
C SER A 12 -8.33 0.75 37.49
N LEU A 13 -8.07 -0.57 37.47
CA LEU A 13 -8.02 -1.48 38.63
C LEU A 13 -9.08 -2.61 38.76
N LEU A 14 -8.56 -3.85 38.65
CA LEU A 14 -8.95 -5.17 39.20
C LEU A 14 -10.43 -5.52 39.43
N ILE A 15 -10.89 -6.62 38.80
CA ILE A 15 -11.86 -7.54 39.42
C ILE A 15 -11.41 -9.00 39.22
N ALA A 16 -11.52 -9.75 40.30
CA ALA A 16 -10.87 -11.01 40.63
C ALA A 16 -11.29 -12.21 39.79
N THR A 17 -10.33 -13.10 39.55
CA THR A 17 -10.53 -14.48 39.11
C THR A 17 -11.20 -15.29 40.22
N LEU A 18 -12.42 -15.78 39.96
CA LEU A 18 -13.06 -16.83 40.77
C LEU A 18 -13.17 -18.09 39.90
N SER A 19 -12.32 -19.07 40.23
CA SER A 19 -12.25 -20.38 39.61
C SER A 19 -13.51 -21.19 39.93
N CYS A 20 -14.24 -21.62 38.89
CA CYS A 20 -15.20 -22.72 38.99
C CYS A 20 -14.58 -23.95 38.31
N LEU A 21 -14.06 -24.87 39.12
CA LEU A 21 -13.77 -26.23 38.71
C LEU A 21 -15.10 -26.96 38.51
N VAL A 22 -15.48 -27.22 37.27
CA VAL A 22 -16.54 -28.18 36.95
C VAL A 22 -15.93 -29.38 36.24
N SER A 23 -15.89 -30.51 36.94
CA SER A 23 -15.54 -31.81 36.39
C SER A 23 -16.72 -32.40 35.63
N GLY A 24 -16.52 -32.69 34.35
CA GLY A 24 -17.02 -33.89 33.68
C GLY A 24 -18.45 -33.90 33.15
N CYS A 25 -18.60 -33.81 31.81
CA CYS A 25 -19.41 -34.71 30.97
C CYS A 25 -19.11 -34.45 29.47
N LYS A 26 -18.69 -35.49 28.73
CA LYS A 26 -18.66 -35.50 27.26
C LYS A 26 -20.08 -35.28 26.71
N LYS A 27 -20.26 -34.23 25.90
CA LYS A 27 -21.36 -34.06 24.94
C LYS A 27 -20.95 -32.96 23.97
N ASP A 28 -20.65 -33.39 22.74
CA ASP A 28 -20.30 -32.57 21.59
C ASP A 28 -21.28 -31.40 21.43
N HIS A 29 -20.76 -30.17 21.44
CA HIS A 29 -21.45 -28.91 21.16
C HIS A 29 -20.41 -27.88 20.69
N PRO A 30 -20.83 -26.79 20.03
CA PRO A 30 -21.06 -26.63 18.60
C PRO A 30 -19.84 -25.98 17.93
N ASN A 31 -19.70 -26.20 16.63
CA ASN A 31 -18.78 -25.53 15.70
C ASN A 31 -18.43 -24.09 16.12
N GLU A 32 -17.21 -23.88 16.67
CA GLU A 32 -16.59 -22.57 16.69
C GLU A 32 -16.31 -22.18 15.25
N GLN A 33 -17.28 -21.50 14.63
CA GLN A 33 -17.05 -20.79 13.38
C GLN A 33 -16.13 -19.59 13.69
N GLN A 34 -14.83 -19.87 13.78
CA GLN A 34 -13.83 -18.89 13.38
C GLN A 34 -14.13 -18.54 11.92
N THR A 35 -14.53 -17.29 11.68
CA THR A 35 -14.62 -16.76 10.33
C THR A 35 -13.19 -16.70 9.78
N GLU A 36 -12.77 -17.75 9.08
CA GLU A 36 -11.58 -17.70 8.23
C GLU A 36 -11.84 -16.68 7.12
N GLN A 37 -11.54 -15.41 7.41
CA GLN A 37 -11.56 -14.37 6.40
C GLN A 37 -10.35 -14.60 5.49
N THR A 38 -10.58 -15.22 4.33
CA THR A 38 -9.55 -15.38 3.30
C THR A 38 -8.99 -14.00 2.93
N LYS A 39 -7.68 -13.82 3.18
CA LYS A 39 -6.95 -12.61 2.81
C LYS A 39 -6.89 -12.49 1.28
N SER A 40 -6.96 -11.26 0.78
CA SER A 40 -6.85 -11.01 -0.66
C SER A 40 -5.44 -11.33 -1.18
N SER A 41 -5.38 -11.95 -2.36
CA SER A 41 -4.14 -12.22 -3.10
C SER A 41 -3.87 -11.23 -4.24
N GLN A 42 -4.72 -10.20 -4.38
CA GLN A 42 -4.63 -9.18 -5.43
C GLN A 42 -3.46 -8.21 -5.14
N LYS A 43 -2.62 -7.97 -6.13
CA LYS A 43 -1.32 -7.29 -6.00
C LYS A 43 -0.88 -6.66 -7.32
N ASP A 44 -1.81 -5.99 -7.96
CA ASP A 44 -1.61 -5.34 -9.24
C ASP A 44 -1.41 -3.84 -9.07
N ILE A 45 -0.55 -3.27 -9.93
CA ILE A 45 -0.60 -1.83 -10.24
C ILE A 45 -1.68 -1.64 -11.30
N LEU A 46 -2.65 -0.77 -11.00
CA LEU A 46 -3.82 -0.52 -11.84
C LEU A 46 -3.63 0.73 -12.70
N THR A 47 -3.01 1.77 -12.14
CA THR A 47 -2.60 2.98 -12.87
C THR A 47 -1.22 3.41 -12.42
N PHE A 48 -0.49 4.05 -13.33
CA PHE A 48 0.80 4.66 -13.06
C PHE A 48 1.01 5.84 -14.01
N GLU A 49 1.34 7.01 -13.47
CA GLU A 49 1.48 8.26 -14.21
C GLU A 49 2.33 9.26 -13.43
N PHE A 50 2.73 10.34 -14.09
CA PHE A 50 3.47 11.43 -13.48
C PHE A 50 2.73 12.74 -13.69
N PHE A 51 2.22 13.33 -12.61
CA PHE A 51 1.55 14.63 -12.68
C PHE A 51 2.53 15.78 -12.56
N LYS A 52 2.30 16.82 -13.37
CA LYS A 52 2.98 18.11 -13.33
C LYS A 52 2.85 18.79 -11.97
N ALA A 53 1.68 18.66 -11.34
CA ALA A 53 1.36 19.29 -10.07
C ALA A 53 2.30 18.82 -8.94
N ASP A 54 2.70 17.55 -8.96
CA ASP A 54 3.58 16.96 -7.94
C ASP A 54 5.07 17.08 -8.27
N ASN A 55 5.38 17.39 -9.53
CA ASN A 55 6.72 17.42 -10.10
C ASN A 55 6.97 18.76 -10.82
N SER A 56 7.55 19.73 -10.11
CA SER A 56 7.78 21.08 -10.62
C SER A 56 8.69 21.13 -11.87
N ASN A 57 9.52 20.12 -12.08
CA ASN A 57 10.41 19.95 -13.23
C ASN A 57 9.75 19.39 -14.49
N LEU A 58 8.54 18.82 -14.40
CA LEU A 58 7.78 18.42 -15.58
C LEU A 58 7.17 19.64 -16.26
N ILE A 59 6.81 19.54 -17.54
CA ILE A 59 6.11 20.60 -18.30
C ILE A 59 4.64 20.28 -18.58
N ALA A 60 4.22 19.02 -18.35
CA ALA A 60 2.87 18.52 -18.49
C ALA A 60 2.71 17.24 -17.64
N ASP A 61 1.51 16.70 -17.60
CA ASP A 61 1.27 15.35 -17.09
C ASP A 61 1.76 14.31 -18.12
N TYR A 62 2.25 13.17 -17.64
CA TYR A 62 2.74 12.10 -18.49
C TYR A 62 2.14 10.77 -18.08
N ASN A 63 1.36 10.20 -19.00
CA ASN A 63 0.85 8.84 -18.90
C ASN A 63 1.99 7.83 -19.13
N THR A 64 1.81 6.63 -18.60
CA THR A 64 2.71 5.51 -18.85
C THR A 64 2.03 4.43 -19.70
N LEU A 65 2.84 3.60 -20.34
CA LEU A 65 2.42 2.35 -20.97
C LEU A 65 2.76 1.19 -20.04
N GLN A 66 1.74 0.44 -19.63
CA GLN A 66 1.89 -0.78 -18.86
C GLN A 66 1.66 -2.00 -19.76
N THR A 67 2.68 -2.85 -19.88
CA THR A 67 2.61 -4.15 -20.58
C THR A 67 3.16 -5.21 -19.64
N ASP A 68 2.31 -6.18 -19.29
CA ASP A 68 2.58 -7.17 -18.25
C ASP A 68 3.02 -6.52 -16.93
N ASN A 69 4.24 -6.84 -16.48
CA ASN A 69 4.86 -6.29 -15.28
C ASN A 69 5.90 -5.19 -15.61
N THR A 70 5.80 -4.57 -16.78
CA THR A 70 6.69 -3.47 -17.20
C THR A 70 5.87 -2.20 -17.38
N ILE A 71 6.36 -1.10 -16.84
CA ILE A 71 5.76 0.23 -16.97
C ILE A 71 6.81 1.15 -17.59
N THR A 72 6.45 1.82 -18.69
CA THR A 72 7.37 2.69 -19.41
C THR A 72 6.76 4.06 -19.68
N ALA A 73 7.62 5.09 -19.68
CA ALA A 73 7.26 6.43 -20.14
C ALA A 73 8.45 7.09 -20.80
N THR A 74 8.16 8.04 -21.69
CA THR A 74 9.18 8.84 -22.35
C THR A 74 8.89 10.32 -22.15
N LEU A 75 9.75 10.97 -21.39
CA LEU A 75 9.67 12.39 -21.04
C LEU A 75 10.50 13.25 -22.02
N PRO A 76 10.34 14.58 -22.06
CA PRO A 76 11.17 15.44 -22.87
C PRO A 76 12.65 15.41 -22.46
N SER A 77 13.56 15.56 -23.42
CA SER A 77 14.97 15.84 -23.18
C SER A 77 15.20 16.93 -22.14
N GLY A 78 16.19 16.73 -21.27
CA GLY A 78 16.52 17.65 -20.18
C GLY A 78 15.66 17.49 -18.92
N THR A 79 14.63 16.63 -18.92
CA THR A 79 13.89 16.33 -17.70
C THR A 79 14.80 15.67 -16.66
N ASN A 80 14.88 16.24 -15.46
CA ASN A 80 15.61 15.62 -14.34
C ASN A 80 14.85 14.40 -13.82
N LEU A 81 15.43 13.21 -13.94
CA LEU A 81 14.84 11.93 -13.51
C LEU A 81 15.21 11.52 -12.08
N ASN A 82 16.12 12.25 -11.41
CA ASN A 82 16.67 11.85 -10.10
C ASN A 82 15.65 11.91 -8.96
N ALA A 83 14.54 12.62 -9.16
CA ALA A 83 13.55 12.89 -8.12
C ALA A 83 12.16 13.13 -8.73
N LEU A 84 11.47 12.05 -9.08
CA LEU A 84 10.07 12.11 -9.52
C LEU A 84 9.14 11.44 -8.51
N LYS A 85 7.94 11.99 -8.37
CA LYS A 85 6.82 11.42 -7.64
C LYS A 85 5.84 10.84 -8.64
N ALA A 86 5.63 9.54 -8.57
CA ALA A 86 4.63 8.85 -9.38
C ALA A 86 3.26 8.91 -8.69
N ALA A 87 2.22 9.11 -9.48
CA ALA A 87 0.85 8.83 -9.10
C ALA A 87 0.52 7.40 -9.54
N PHE A 88 0.02 6.59 -8.61
CA PHE A 88 -0.35 5.22 -8.88
C PHE A 88 -1.55 4.78 -8.04
N THR A 89 -2.26 3.78 -8.55
CA THR A 89 -3.28 3.02 -7.81
C THR A 89 -2.94 1.54 -7.85
N VAL A 90 -3.31 0.82 -6.79
CA VAL A 90 -3.04 -0.62 -6.66
C VAL A 90 -4.29 -1.38 -6.22
N SER A 91 -4.24 -2.70 -6.35
CA SER A 91 -5.28 -3.59 -5.80
C SER A 91 -5.64 -3.24 -4.36
N LYS A 92 -6.92 -3.37 -4.03
CA LYS A 92 -7.43 -3.08 -2.68
C LYS A 92 -6.65 -3.86 -1.62
N LYS A 93 -6.28 -3.17 -0.53
CA LYS A 93 -5.48 -3.68 0.60
C LYS A 93 -4.03 -4.05 0.28
N ALA A 94 -3.58 -3.91 -0.96
CA ALA A 94 -2.17 -4.07 -1.29
C ALA A 94 -1.37 -2.83 -0.85
N VAL A 95 -0.07 -3.02 -0.64
CA VAL A 95 0.90 -1.94 -0.38
C VAL A 95 2.04 -2.01 -1.38
N VAL A 96 2.70 -0.88 -1.62
CA VAL A 96 3.77 -0.75 -2.61
C VAL A 96 5.09 -0.46 -1.91
N MET A 97 6.14 -1.15 -2.32
CA MET A 97 7.49 -1.01 -1.77
C MET A 97 8.50 -0.77 -2.90
N VAL A 98 9.47 0.10 -2.67
CA VAL A 98 10.67 0.23 -3.52
C VAL A 98 11.87 0.10 -2.59
N SER A 99 12.79 -0.82 -2.89
CA SER A 99 13.97 -1.09 -2.05
C SER A 99 13.64 -1.31 -0.57
N GLY A 100 12.51 -1.98 -0.30
CA GLY A 100 12.04 -2.25 1.06
C GLY A 100 11.42 -1.05 1.79
N GLN A 101 11.22 0.10 1.14
CA GLN A 101 10.57 1.28 1.70
C GLN A 101 9.15 1.45 1.16
N LEU A 102 8.20 1.75 2.05
CA LEU A 102 6.80 1.98 1.71
C LEU A 102 6.65 3.19 0.77
N GLN A 103 5.92 3.00 -0.32
CA GLN A 103 5.63 4.04 -1.30
C GLN A 103 4.23 4.61 -1.07
N THR A 104 4.13 5.93 -1.05
CA THR A 104 2.87 6.67 -1.02
C THR A 104 2.71 7.40 -2.36
N SER A 105 1.61 7.13 -3.05
CA SER A 105 1.25 7.75 -4.33
C SER A 105 1.31 9.27 -4.23
N GLN A 106 1.89 9.93 -5.23
CA GLN A 106 2.11 11.38 -5.32
C GLN A 106 3.03 11.99 -4.25
N VAL A 107 3.60 11.18 -3.35
CA VAL A 107 4.42 11.66 -2.22
C VAL A 107 5.84 11.12 -2.28
N SER A 108 6.01 9.80 -2.42
CA SER A 108 7.32 9.17 -2.41
C SER A 108 8.12 9.57 -3.65
N VAL A 109 9.35 10.03 -3.43
CA VAL A 109 10.29 10.45 -4.47
C VAL A 109 11.21 9.28 -4.81
N ASN A 110 11.38 9.00 -6.10
CA ASN A 110 12.31 7.99 -6.59
C ASN A 110 13.22 8.56 -7.69
N ASP A 111 14.42 7.98 -7.79
CA ASP A 111 15.36 8.21 -8.87
C ASP A 111 15.08 7.22 -10.01
N PHE A 112 14.65 7.75 -11.16
CA PHE A 112 14.33 6.98 -12.36
C PHE A 112 15.42 7.07 -13.44
N THR A 113 16.65 7.51 -13.10
CA THR A 113 17.81 7.42 -14.02
C THR A 113 18.17 5.98 -14.39
N LYS A 114 17.69 5.02 -13.59
CA LYS A 114 17.76 3.58 -13.83
C LYS A 114 16.37 2.96 -13.59
N PRO A 115 16.12 1.74 -14.09
CA PRO A 115 14.87 1.05 -13.81
C PRO A 115 14.61 0.92 -12.30
N VAL A 116 13.39 1.24 -11.88
CA VAL A 116 12.95 1.16 -10.48
C VAL A 116 12.00 -0.02 -10.32
N ILE A 117 12.28 -0.90 -9.36
CA ILE A 117 11.43 -2.06 -9.08
C ILE A 117 10.40 -1.69 -8.01
N TYR A 118 9.13 -1.69 -8.42
CA TYR A 118 7.98 -1.51 -7.54
C TYR A 118 7.44 -2.89 -7.15
N THR A 119 7.51 -3.25 -5.87
CA THR A 119 6.95 -4.49 -5.34
C THR A 119 5.60 -4.23 -4.70
N VAL A 120 4.54 -4.78 -5.27
CA VAL A 120 3.19 -4.79 -4.69
C VAL A 120 3.04 -6.02 -3.81
N LYS A 121 2.72 -5.81 -2.53
CA LYS A 121 2.45 -6.87 -1.55
C LYS A 121 0.94 -6.91 -1.27
N ALA A 122 0.33 -8.07 -1.52
CA ALA A 122 -1.08 -8.35 -1.22
C ALA A 122 -1.33 -8.49 0.29
N GLU A 123 -2.61 -8.50 0.67
CA GLU A 123 -3.04 -8.74 2.06
C GLU A 123 -2.57 -10.12 2.58
N ASP A 124 -2.59 -11.14 1.72
CA ASP A 124 -2.11 -12.50 2.03
C ASP A 124 -0.59 -12.62 2.18
N GLY A 125 0.15 -11.55 1.86
CA GLY A 125 1.60 -11.49 1.95
C GLY A 125 2.35 -11.87 0.66
N SER A 126 1.66 -12.39 -0.35
CA SER A 126 2.24 -12.65 -1.67
C SER A 126 2.62 -11.36 -2.39
N THR A 127 3.60 -11.42 -3.28
CA THR A 127 4.19 -10.22 -3.93
C THR A 127 4.21 -10.32 -5.45
N LYS A 128 4.17 -9.17 -6.11
CA LYS A 128 4.38 -9.01 -7.56
C LYS A 128 5.29 -7.81 -7.78
N SER A 129 6.28 -7.95 -8.65
CA SER A 129 7.24 -6.89 -8.97
C SER A 129 6.95 -6.31 -10.34
N TYR A 130 7.00 -4.98 -10.44
CA TYR A 130 6.88 -4.20 -11.66
C TYR A 130 8.17 -3.44 -11.92
N THR A 131 8.70 -3.53 -13.14
CA THR A 131 9.87 -2.76 -13.55
C THR A 131 9.41 -1.47 -14.21
N VAL A 132 9.71 -0.34 -13.59
CA VAL A 132 9.39 1.00 -14.12
C VAL A 132 10.63 1.58 -14.78
N THR A 133 10.56 1.85 -16.08
CA THR A 133 11.67 2.43 -16.86
C THR A 133 11.22 3.74 -17.48
N ILE A 134 11.92 4.83 -17.14
CA ILE A 134 11.66 6.16 -17.68
C ILE A 134 12.82 6.58 -18.56
N THR A 135 12.51 7.06 -19.77
CA THR A 135 13.51 7.55 -20.72
C THR A 135 13.21 8.98 -21.12
N THR A 136 14.17 9.62 -21.78
CA THR A 136 13.98 10.93 -22.42
C THR A 136 14.08 10.80 -23.94
N LYS A 137 13.28 11.58 -24.67
CA LYS A 137 13.35 11.69 -26.14
C LYS A 137 13.90 13.02 -26.61
#